data_AF-A0A0F8ZUG3-F1
#
_entry.id   AF-A0A0F8ZUG3-F1
#
_cell.length_a   1.000
_cell.length_b   1.000
_cell.length_c   1.000
_cell.angle_alpha   90.00
_cell.angle_beta   90.00
_cell.angle_gamma   90.00
#
_symmetry.space_group_name_H-M   'P 1'
#
loop_
_entity.id
_entity.type
_entity.pdbx_description
1 polymer ?
#
loop_
_entity_poly.entity_id
_entity_poly.type
_entity_poly.pdbx_seq_one_letter_code
_entity_poly.pdbx_strand_id
1 'polypeptide(L)'
;MNKTVSEIKYHDEKDCSGYCPFHNPSDHIMVDFPLNLRDDLPVPLMERICVHGVGHPDPDSLAYIRDVLGKDGWEIHGCDGCCRENEENKK
;
A
#
# COMPACT_ATOMS: atom_id res chain seq x y z
N MET A 1 -20.91 8.00 -22.77
CA MET A 1 -20.02 8.91 -22.01
C MET A 1 -18.72 8.16 -21.80
N ASN A 2 -17.70 8.49 -22.59
CA ASN A 2 -16.41 7.82 -22.53
C ASN A 2 -15.67 8.36 -21.31
N LYS A 3 -15.61 7.59 -20.22
CA LYS A 3 -14.68 7.89 -19.13
C LYS A 3 -13.28 7.65 -19.68
N THR A 4 -12.53 8.73 -19.91
CA THR A 4 -11.09 8.65 -20.09
C THR A 4 -10.52 8.05 -18.81
N VAL A 5 -10.02 6.82 -18.89
CA VAL A 5 -9.16 6.26 -17.84
C VAL A 5 -7.94 7.17 -17.81
N SER A 6 -7.87 8.05 -16.83
CA SER A 6 -6.66 8.82 -16.56
C SER A 6 -5.53 7.83 -16.35
N GLU A 7 -4.52 7.86 -17.23
CA GLU A 7 -3.37 6.97 -17.17
C GLU A 7 -2.75 7.02 -15.77
N ILE A 8 -2.76 5.89 -15.08
CA ILE A 8 -2.10 5.75 -13.78
C ILE A 8 -0.60 5.89 -14.05
N LYS A 9 0.01 6.99 -13.61
CA LYS A 9 1.45 7.24 -13.76
C LYS A 9 2.23 6.41 -12.73
N TYR A 10 3.00 5.45 -13.22
CA TYR A 10 4.02 4.72 -12.46
C TYR A 10 5.42 5.21 -12.85
N HIS A 11 6.41 4.98 -11.98
CA HIS A 11 7.82 5.21 -12.29
C HIS A 11 8.46 3.97 -12.96
N ASP A 12 9.55 4.18 -13.69
CA ASP A 12 10.41 3.12 -14.22
C ASP A 12 11.21 2.50 -13.06
N GLU A 13 11.52 1.19 -13.11
CA GLU A 13 12.29 0.49 -12.07
C GLU A 13 13.60 1.21 -11.73
N LYS A 14 14.29 1.78 -12.74
CA LYS A 14 15.54 2.52 -12.55
C LYS A 14 15.39 3.81 -11.72
N ASP A 15 14.17 4.36 -11.71
CA ASP A 15 13.81 5.60 -11.02
C ASP A 15 13.17 5.29 -9.65
N CYS A 16 13.13 4.03 -9.24
CA CYS A 16 12.62 3.61 -7.94
C CYS A 16 13.51 4.18 -6.83
N SER A 17 12.95 5.06 -6.01
CA SER A 17 13.67 5.68 -4.89
C SER A 17 12.77 5.78 -3.65
N GLY A 18 12.87 4.79 -2.76
CA GLY A 18 12.07 4.74 -1.52
C GLY A 18 10.56 4.63 -1.76
N TYR A 19 9.82 4.12 -0.77
CA TYR A 19 8.35 4.12 -0.75
C TYR A 19 7.64 3.36 -1.90
N CYS A 20 8.36 2.48 -2.61
CA CYS A 20 7.79 1.70 -3.71
C CYS A 20 7.44 0.29 -3.25
N PRO A 21 6.15 -0.06 -3.09
CA PRO A 21 5.76 -1.37 -2.59
C PRO A 21 6.05 -2.54 -3.55
N PHE A 22 6.36 -2.22 -4.82
CA PHE A 22 6.64 -3.21 -5.86
C PHE A 22 8.12 -3.54 -5.98
N HIS A 23 8.97 -2.51 -6.14
CA HIS A 23 10.39 -2.69 -6.45
C HIS A 23 11.30 -2.53 -5.23
N ASN A 24 10.86 -1.83 -4.18
CA ASN A 24 11.63 -1.59 -2.97
C ASN A 24 10.72 -1.55 -1.73
N PRO A 25 10.02 -2.65 -1.42
CA PRO A 25 9.15 -2.69 -0.26
C PRO A 25 9.97 -2.58 1.03
N SER A 26 9.46 -1.86 2.02
CA SER A 26 10.04 -1.85 3.35
C SER A 26 9.82 -3.19 4.07
N ASP A 27 10.68 -3.48 5.04
CA ASP A 27 10.55 -4.69 5.86
C ASP A 27 9.37 -4.53 6.83
N HIS A 28 8.25 -5.17 6.50
CA HIS A 28 7.05 -5.19 7.33
C HIS A 28 6.32 -6.53 7.19
N ILE A 29 5.58 -6.94 8.23
CA ILE A 29 4.93 -8.26 8.31
C ILE A 29 3.98 -8.58 7.14
N MET A 30 3.41 -7.55 6.51
CA MET A 30 2.50 -7.68 5.37
C MET A 30 3.21 -7.74 4.01
N VAL A 31 4.55 -7.78 3.94
CA VAL A 31 5.30 -7.60 2.67
C VAL A 31 5.00 -8.70 1.66
N ASP A 32 4.69 -9.90 2.14
CA ASP A 32 4.32 -11.04 1.30
C ASP A 32 2.82 -11.13 1.02
N PHE A 33 2.01 -10.24 1.59
CA PHE A 33 0.58 -10.22 1.32
C PHE A 33 0.34 -9.73 -0.12
N PRO A 34 -0.63 -10.30 -0.84
CA PRO A 34 -1.01 -9.83 -2.18
C PRO A 34 -1.24 -8.33 -2.25
N LEU A 35 -0.64 -7.67 -3.23
CA LEU A 35 -0.85 -6.25 -3.50
C LEU A 35 -2.16 -6.03 -4.28
N ASN A 36 -2.90 -5.01 -3.88
CA ASN A 36 -4.10 -4.52 -4.54
C ASN A 36 -4.00 -2.99 -4.72
N LEU A 37 -4.44 -2.48 -5.87
CA LEU A 37 -4.53 -1.04 -6.10
C LEU A 37 -5.95 -0.56 -5.82
N ARG A 38 -6.10 0.39 -4.90
CA ARG A 38 -7.33 1.17 -4.67
C ARG A 38 -7.28 2.46 -5.48
N ASP A 39 -7.83 2.42 -6.68
CA ASP A 39 -7.95 3.59 -7.57
C ASP A 39 -9.30 4.32 -7.44
N ASP A 40 -10.20 3.83 -6.58
CA ASP A 40 -11.50 4.43 -6.24
C ASP A 40 -11.38 5.63 -5.28
N LEU A 41 -10.21 5.82 -4.67
CA LEU A 41 -9.93 6.90 -3.71
C LEU A 41 -9.47 8.19 -4.42
N PRO A 42 -9.62 9.37 -3.78
CA PRO A 42 -9.11 10.63 -4.32
C PRO A 42 -7.59 10.64 -4.59
N VAL A 43 -6.86 9.74 -3.93
CA VAL A 43 -5.46 9.43 -4.18
C VAL A 43 -5.33 7.92 -4.24
N PRO A 44 -4.74 7.34 -5.30
CA PRO A 44 -4.53 5.90 -5.38
C PRO A 44 -3.68 5.40 -4.23
N LEU A 45 -4.11 4.32 -3.59
CA LEU A 45 -3.45 3.69 -2.45
C LEU A 45 -3.17 2.23 -2.79
N MET A 46 -1.97 1.75 -2.49
CA MET A 46 -1.71 0.30 -2.49
C MET A 46 -2.17 -0.31 -1.16
N GLU A 47 -2.80 -1.47 -1.26
CA GLU A 47 -3.21 -2.30 -0.13
C GLU A 47 -2.49 -3.65 -0.18
N ARG A 48 -2.24 -4.21 1.00
CA ARG A 48 -1.83 -5.58 1.25
C ARG A 48 -3.05 -6.38 1.72
N ILE A 49 -3.45 -7.38 0.94
CA ILE A 49 -4.62 -8.21 1.25
C ILE A 49 -4.22 -9.37 2.16
N CYS A 50 -4.73 -9.44 3.37
CA CYS A 50 -4.41 -10.54 4.28
C CYS A 50 -5.10 -11.85 3.88
N VAL A 51 -4.74 -12.94 4.57
CA VAL A 51 -5.35 -14.28 4.38
C VAL A 51 -6.85 -14.34 4.66
N HIS A 52 -7.40 -13.36 5.39
CA HIS A 52 -8.83 -13.24 5.67
C HIS A 52 -9.59 -12.41 4.62
N GLY A 53 -8.88 -11.88 3.61
CA GLY A 53 -9.45 -11.06 2.54
C GLY A 53 -9.64 -9.58 2.91
N VAL A 54 -9.02 -9.11 4.01
CA VAL A 54 -9.06 -7.71 4.44
C VAL A 54 -7.91 -6.95 3.78
N GLY A 55 -8.21 -5.79 3.18
CA GLY A 55 -7.21 -4.88 2.64
C GLY A 55 -6.61 -3.99 3.73
N HIS A 56 -5.29 -4.06 3.91
CA HIS A 56 -4.53 -3.18 4.78
C HIS A 56 -3.77 -2.14 3.95
N PRO A 57 -3.82 -0.84 4.27
CA PRO A 57 -2.97 0.15 3.62
C PRO A 57 -1.49 -0.26 3.66
N ASP A 58 -0.86 -0.29 2.50
CA ASP A 58 0.56 -0.61 2.39
C ASP A 58 1.41 0.50 3.05
N PRO A 59 2.35 0.18 3.96
CA PRO A 59 3.17 1.17 4.65
C PRO A 59 4.00 2.06 3.73
N ASP A 60 4.54 1.52 2.63
CA ASP A 60 5.33 2.28 1.66
C ASP A 60 4.44 3.25 0.88
N SER A 61 3.26 2.79 0.46
CA SER A 61 2.28 3.64 -0.19
C SER A 61 1.78 4.76 0.72
N LEU A 62 1.52 4.47 2.00
CA LEU A 62 1.16 5.49 2.99
C LEU A 62 2.29 6.51 3.19
N ALA A 63 3.53 6.03 3.29
CA ALA A 63 4.68 6.91 3.46
C ALA A 63 4.87 7.81 2.23
N TYR A 64 4.66 7.32 1.00
CA TYR A 64 4.64 8.17 -0.20
C TYR A 64 3.54 9.23 -0.13
N ILE A 65 2.30 8.84 0.21
CA ILE A 65 1.16 9.77 0.29
C ILE A 65 1.42 10.87 1.33
N ARG A 66 1.97 10.52 2.49
CA ARG A 66 2.32 11.48 3.53
C ARG A 66 3.50 12.36 3.13
N ASP A 67 4.64 11.75 2.81
CA ASP A 67 5.93 12.45 2.71
C ASP A 67 6.09 13.18 1.37
N VAL A 68 5.46 12.69 0.30
CA VAL A 68 5.57 13.27 -1.06
C VAL A 68 4.32 14.07 -1.43
N LEU A 69 3.12 13.55 -1.14
CA LEU A 69 1.87 14.24 -1.51
C LEU A 69 1.32 15.16 -0.41
N GLY A 70 1.86 15.10 0.81
CA GLY A 70 1.43 15.94 1.93
C GLY A 70 0.00 15.67 2.38
N LYS A 71 -0.42 14.40 2.37
CA LYS A 71 -1.79 13.96 2.66
C LYS A 71 -1.80 12.89 3.77
N ASP A 72 -2.77 12.99 4.68
CA ASP A 72 -2.93 12.11 5.84
C ASP A 72 -4.38 11.62 6.00
N GLY A 73 -4.60 10.58 6.81
CA GLY A 73 -5.93 10.05 7.13
C GLY A 73 -6.26 8.72 6.44
N TRP A 74 -5.32 8.16 5.67
CA TRP A 74 -5.46 6.86 5.00
C TRP A 74 -4.96 5.68 5.86
N GLU A 75 -4.38 5.96 7.02
CA GLU A 75 -3.93 4.98 7.99
C GLU A 75 -5.07 4.29 8.75
N ILE A 76 -6.24 4.93 8.84
CA ILE A 76 -7.42 4.38 9.51
C ILE A 76 -8.10 3.38 8.57
N HIS A 77 -8.10 2.10 8.97
CA HIS A 77 -8.67 1.02 8.18
C HIS A 77 -9.34 -0.04 9.07
N GLY A 78 -10.20 -0.85 8.46
CA GLY A 78 -10.71 -2.06 9.10
C GLY A 78 -9.57 -3.06 9.26
N CYS A 79 -9.32 -3.51 10.49
CA CYS A 79 -8.22 -4.41 10.80
C CYS A 79 -8.74 -5.58 11.63
N ASP A 80 -8.38 -6.80 11.23
CA ASP A 80 -8.68 -8.04 11.94
C ASP A 80 -7.54 -8.48 12.90
N GLY A 81 -6.45 -7.71 12.95
CA GLY A 81 -5.30 -7.93 13.82
C GLY A 81 -4.11 -8.63 13.17
N CYS A 82 -4.22 -9.13 11.94
CA CYS A 82 -3.13 -9.89 11.29
C CYS A 82 -1.91 -9.05 10.87
N CYS A 83 -2.08 -7.73 10.78
CA CYS A 83 -1.01 -6.79 10.40
C CYS A 83 -0.14 -6.34 11.58
N ARG A 84 -0.37 -6.87 12.79
CA ARG A 84 0.41 -6.53 13.98
C ARG A 84 1.57 -7.51 14.15
N GLU A 85 2.73 -7.00 14.53
CA GLU A 85 3.82 -7.85 15.02
C GLU A 85 3.34 -8.54 16.32
N ASN A 86 3.10 -9.84 16.25
CA ASN A 86 2.85 -10.66 17.42
C ASN A 86 4.10 -11.51 17.67
N GLU A 87 4.51 -11.68 18.94
CA GLU A 87 5.67 -12.51 19.33
C GLU A 87 5.58 -13.98 18.85
N GLU A 88 4.41 -14.42 18.38
CA GLU A 88 4.12 -15.77 17.88
C GLU A 88 4.53 -16.03 16.41
N ASN A 89 4.92 -14.99 15.65
CA ASN A 89 5.36 -15.13 14.25
C ASN A 89 6.89 -15.29 14.09
N LYS A 90 7.65 -15.37 15.20
CA LYS A 90 9.05 -15.80 15.20
C LYS A 90 9.10 -17.33 15.31
N LYS A 91 9.11 -18.04 14.18
CA LYS A 91 9.50 -19.46 14.12
C LYS A 91 10.78 -19.62 13.33
#